data_AF-A0A957NJY6-F1
#
_entry.id   AF-A0A957NJY6-F1
#
_cell.length_a   1.000
_cell.length_b   1.000
_cell.length_c   1.000
_cell.angle_alpha   90.00
_cell.angle_beta   90.00
_cell.angle_gamma   90.00
#
_symmetry.space_group_name_H-M   'P 1'
#
loop_
_entity.id
_entity.type
_entity.pdbx_description
1 polymer ?
#
loop_
_entity_poly.entity_id
_entity_poly.type
_entity_poly.pdbx_seq_one_letter_code
_entity_poly.pdbx_strand_id
1 'polypeptide(L)'
;MSRLTIAITVLMLLALLSAACVPIQAPSGASSTETSSAETLDAKIAEAMRGAGPPISAEATIMDWPPEMGGEWTVLREGANGWTCLPGMP
;
A
#
# COMPACT_ATOMS: atom_id res chain seq x y z
N MET A 1 -9.86 49.41 31.13
CA MET A 1 -10.76 48.34 30.62
C MET A 1 -10.42 47.86 29.20
N SER A 2 -10.01 48.72 28.26
CA SER A 2 -9.82 48.34 26.84
C SER A 2 -8.79 47.22 26.57
N ARG A 3 -7.64 47.21 27.24
CA ARG A 3 -6.60 46.18 27.02
C ARG A 3 -7.01 44.77 27.46
N LEU A 4 -7.82 44.66 28.51
CA LEU A 4 -8.31 43.38 29.02
C LEU A 4 -9.41 42.81 28.12
N THR A 5 -10.30 43.68 27.62
CA THR A 5 -11.34 43.28 26.67
C THR A 5 -10.75 42.84 25.34
N ILE A 6 -9.75 43.57 24.81
CA ILE A 6 -9.05 43.16 23.57
C ILE A 6 -8.38 41.79 23.74
N ALA A 7 -7.72 41.54 24.89
CA ALA A 7 -7.08 40.27 25.17
C ALA A 7 -8.09 39.10 25.22
N ILE A 8 -9.25 39.30 25.86
CA ILE A 8 -10.30 38.27 25.95
C ILE A 8 -10.92 37.99 24.58
N THR A 9 -11.18 39.02 23.77
CA THR A 9 -11.72 38.85 22.43
C THR A 9 -10.73 38.13 21.51
N VAL A 10 -9.43 38.45 21.57
CA VAL A 10 -8.39 37.77 20.80
C VAL A 10 -8.26 36.30 21.22
N LEU A 11 -8.33 36.01 22.52
CA LEU A 11 -8.26 34.63 23.03
C LEU A 11 -9.45 33.79 22.56
N MET A 12 -10.66 34.35 22.60
CA MET A 12 -11.88 33.71 22.10
C MET A 12 -11.81 33.47 20.59
N LEU A 13 -11.32 34.45 19.82
CA LEU A 13 -11.19 34.32 18.35
C LEU A 13 -10.15 33.25 17.96
N LEU A 14 -9.04 33.14 18.68
CA LEU A 14 -8.04 32.09 18.45
C LEU A 14 -8.60 30.68 18.73
N ALA A 15 -9.44 30.53 19.76
CA ALA A 15 -10.02 29.24 20.11
C ALA A 15 -11.08 28.76 19.09
N LEU A 16 -11.75 29.68 18.39
CA LEU A 16 -12.72 29.35 17.33
C LEU A 16 -12.05 28.87 16.03
N LEU A 17 -10.78 29.24 15.80
CA LEU A 17 -10.08 28.96 14.54
C LEU A 17 -9.46 27.54 14.47
N SER A 18 -9.30 26.84 15.59
CA SER A 18 -8.64 25.53 15.68
C SER A 18 -9.56 24.33 15.47
N ALA A 19 -10.88 24.52 15.31
CA ALA A 19 -11.85 23.43 15.18
C ALA A 19 -11.99 22.84 13.74
N ALA A 20 -11.29 23.38 12.75
CA ALA A 20 -11.45 22.98 11.34
C ALA A 20 -10.44 21.93 10.83
N CYS A 21 -9.50 21.46 11.65
CA CYS A 21 -8.44 20.54 11.21
C CYS A 21 -8.47 19.22 12.02
N VAL A 22 -9.55 18.45 11.88
CA VAL A 22 -9.53 17.04 12.27
C VAL A 22 -9.21 16.22 11.01
N PRO A 23 -8.08 15.50 10.96
CA PRO A 23 -7.80 14.62 9.83
C PRO A 23 -8.80 13.46 9.84
N ILE A 24 -9.45 13.23 8.69
CA ILE A 24 -10.17 11.99 8.39
C ILE A 24 -9.15 10.85 8.44
N GLN A 25 -9.22 10.02 9.49
CA GLN A 25 -8.53 8.73 9.51
C GLN A 25 -9.35 7.75 8.67
N ALA A 26 -8.88 7.45 7.46
CA ALA A 26 -9.38 6.29 6.73
C ALA A 26 -9.09 5.02 7.57
N PRO A 27 -10.01 4.05 7.63
CA PRO A 27 -9.71 2.78 8.28
C PRO A 27 -8.56 2.11 7.52
N SER A 28 -7.40 2.03 8.18
CA SER A 28 -6.27 1.24 7.72
C SER A 28 -6.71 -0.23 7.65
N GLY A 29 -7.08 -0.68 6.45
CA GLY A 29 -7.10 -2.09 6.10
C GLY A 29 -5.66 -2.60 6.17
N ALA A 30 -5.24 -3.00 7.37
CA ALA A 30 -3.99 -3.69 7.58
C ALA A 30 -4.00 -5.00 6.79
N SER A 31 -3.20 -5.06 5.73
CA SER A 31 -2.60 -6.30 5.26
C SER A 31 -1.25 -5.97 4.62
N SER A 32 -0.38 -5.37 5.42
CA SER A 32 1.06 -5.50 5.21
C SER A 32 1.46 -6.76 5.96
N THR A 33 1.32 -7.93 5.33
CA THR A 33 2.15 -9.06 5.72
C THR A 33 3.53 -8.76 5.16
N GLU A 34 4.29 -7.93 5.88
CA GLU A 34 5.74 -7.92 5.74
C GLU A 34 6.22 -9.28 6.26
N THR A 35 6.47 -10.23 5.38
CA THR A 35 7.32 -11.38 5.68
C THR A 35 8.46 -11.39 4.68
N SER A 36 9.34 -10.41 4.86
CA SER A 36 10.71 -10.47 4.35
C SER A 36 11.46 -11.54 5.13
N SER A 37 11.36 -12.79 4.69
CA SER A 37 12.36 -13.87 4.89
C SER A 37 11.88 -15.16 4.21
N ALA A 38 12.45 -15.45 3.04
CA ALA A 38 12.29 -16.68 2.26
C ALA A 38 10.83 -17.14 2.07
N GLU A 39 10.01 -16.31 1.41
CA GLU A 39 8.72 -16.80 0.91
C GLU A 39 8.90 -18.00 0.00
N THR A 40 8.05 -19.02 0.18
CA THR A 40 8.06 -20.21 -0.66
C THR A 40 7.54 -19.87 -2.06
N LEU A 41 7.94 -20.67 -3.06
CA LEU A 41 7.48 -20.52 -4.45
C LEU A 41 5.94 -20.46 -4.54
N ASP A 42 5.24 -21.34 -3.81
CA ASP A 42 3.78 -21.39 -3.80
C ASP A 42 3.15 -20.13 -3.19
N ALA A 43 3.78 -19.54 -2.16
CA ALA A 43 3.31 -18.30 -1.55
C ALA A 43 3.38 -17.13 -2.54
N LYS A 44 4.49 -17.02 -3.27
CA LYS A 44 4.69 -16.02 -4.32
C LYS A 44 3.68 -16.17 -5.46
N ILE A 45 3.44 -17.39 -5.92
CA ILE A 45 2.40 -17.68 -6.93
C ILE A 45 1.04 -17.26 -6.40
N ALA A 46 0.67 -17.65 -5.18
CA ALA A 46 -0.62 -17.33 -4.59
C ALA A 46 -0.83 -15.82 -4.47
N GLU A 47 0.21 -15.07 -4.08
CA GLU A 47 0.14 -13.62 -4.00
C GLU A 47 -0.06 -12.97 -5.37
N ALA A 48 0.74 -13.36 -6.38
CA ALA A 48 0.59 -12.87 -7.74
C ALA A 48 -0.83 -13.16 -8.29
N MET A 49 -1.36 -14.35 -8.02
CA MET A 49 -2.71 -14.76 -8.42
C MET A 49 -3.79 -13.90 -7.73
N ARG A 50 -3.62 -13.60 -6.44
CA ARG A 50 -4.53 -12.76 -5.65
C ARG A 50 -4.52 -11.31 -6.14
N GLY A 51 -3.36 -10.77 -6.49
CA GLY A 51 -3.21 -9.39 -6.95
C GLY A 51 -3.89 -9.13 -8.29
N ALA A 52 -3.69 -10.02 -9.27
CA ALA A 52 -4.25 -9.86 -10.61
C ALA A 52 -5.70 -10.38 -10.76
N GLY A 53 -6.10 -11.34 -9.93
CA GLY A 53 -7.42 -11.98 -9.99
C GLY A 53 -7.56 -13.01 -11.13
N PRO A 54 -8.50 -13.97 -11.02
CA PRO A 54 -8.55 -15.15 -11.89
C PRO A 54 -8.60 -14.91 -13.41
N PRO A 55 -9.35 -13.91 -13.94
CA PRO A 55 -9.45 -13.69 -15.38
C PRO A 55 -8.11 -13.36 -16.06
N ILE A 56 -7.17 -12.80 -15.30
CA ILE A 56 -5.83 -12.44 -15.78
C ILE A 56 -4.86 -13.54 -15.39
N SER A 57 -4.87 -13.92 -14.10
CA SER A 57 -3.79 -14.72 -13.53
C SER A 57 -3.88 -16.21 -13.84
N ALA A 58 -5.03 -16.78 -14.22
CA ALA A 58 -5.18 -18.22 -14.44
C ALA A 58 -4.22 -18.80 -15.50
N GLU A 59 -4.00 -18.06 -16.59
CA GLU A 59 -3.17 -18.50 -17.73
C GLU A 59 -1.95 -17.59 -17.96
N ALA A 60 -1.68 -16.69 -17.01
CA ALA A 60 -0.53 -15.79 -17.05
C ALA A 60 0.77 -16.49 -16.67
N THR A 61 1.87 -16.03 -17.25
CA THR A 61 3.21 -16.35 -16.75
C THR A 61 3.36 -15.66 -15.40
N ILE A 62 3.84 -16.39 -14.39
CA ILE A 62 4.15 -15.82 -13.08
C ILE A 62 5.65 -15.74 -12.94
N MET A 63 6.16 -14.55 -12.64
CA MET A 63 7.59 -14.27 -12.46
C MET A 63 7.84 -13.67 -11.08
N ASP A 64 9.04 -13.86 -10.56
CA ASP A 64 9.51 -13.28 -9.31
C ASP A 64 10.45 -12.11 -9.57
N TRP A 65 10.47 -11.14 -8.65
CA TRP A 65 11.35 -10.00 -8.74
C TRP A 65 12.83 -10.43 -8.70
N PRO A 66 13.70 -9.81 -9.51
CA PRO A 66 15.13 -10.06 -9.39
C PRO A 66 15.62 -9.63 -8.00
N PRO A 67 16.64 -10.31 -7.44
CA PRO A 67 17.15 -10.00 -6.10
C PRO A 67 17.81 -8.62 -6.01
N GLU A 68 18.20 -8.07 -7.17
CA GLU A 68 18.83 -6.76 -7.30
C GLU A 68 18.31 -6.05 -8.56
N MET A 69 18.41 -4.73 -8.57
CA MET A 69 17.98 -3.90 -9.69
C MET A 69 18.78 -4.24 -10.94
N GLY A 70 18.08 -4.68 -11.99
CA GLY A 70 18.71 -5.12 -13.25
C GLY A 70 19.19 -6.57 -13.24
N GLY A 71 18.92 -7.33 -12.18
CA GLY A 71 19.20 -8.76 -12.10
C GLY A 71 18.26 -9.61 -12.97
N GLU A 72 18.49 -10.91 -12.95
CA GLU A 72 17.70 -11.87 -13.71
C GLU A 72 16.35 -12.16 -13.05
N TRP A 73 15.32 -12.22 -13.88
CA TRP A 73 13.98 -12.61 -13.45
C TRP A 73 13.87 -14.12 -13.34
N THR A 74 13.13 -14.60 -12.35
CA THR A 74 12.84 -16.04 -12.20
C THR A 74 11.41 -16.34 -12.63
N VAL A 75 11.21 -17.28 -13.55
CA VAL A 75 9.87 -17.78 -13.90
C VAL A 75 9.43 -18.78 -12.83
N LEU A 76 8.31 -18.49 -12.17
CA LEU A 76 7.70 -19.37 -11.17
C LEU A 76 6.68 -20.33 -11.80
N ARG A 77 5.97 -19.88 -12.83
CA ARG A 77 5.00 -20.67 -13.60
C ARG A 77 4.89 -20.13 -15.02
N GLU A 78 4.96 -21.01 -16.01
CA GLU A 78 4.72 -20.63 -17.41
C GLU A 78 3.24 -20.35 -17.67
N GLY A 79 2.96 -19.44 -18.61
CA GLY A 79 1.62 -19.07 -19.05
C GLY A 79 1.51 -18.98 -20.57
N ALA A 80 0.28 -18.74 -21.04
CA ALA A 80 -0.06 -18.75 -22.46
C ALA A 80 -0.92 -17.56 -22.91
N ASN A 81 -1.41 -16.72 -21.99
CA ASN A 81 -2.31 -15.61 -22.32
C ASN A 81 -1.60 -14.26 -22.56
N GLY A 82 -0.27 -14.24 -22.56
CA GLY A 82 0.55 -13.05 -22.82
C GLY A 82 0.67 -12.05 -21.66
N TRP A 83 0.05 -12.34 -20.51
CA TRP A 83 0.23 -11.55 -19.29
C TRP A 83 1.34 -12.12 -18.42
N THR A 84 2.04 -11.22 -17.73
CA THR A 84 2.97 -11.56 -16.65
C THR A 84 2.44 -11.02 -15.33
N CYS A 85 2.29 -11.89 -14.34
CA CYS A 85 1.92 -11.52 -12.98
C CYS A 85 3.13 -11.65 -12.05
N LEU A 86 3.23 -10.74 -11.09
CA LEU A 86 4.33 -10.67 -10.13
C LEU A 86 3.74 -10.67 -8.71
N PRO A 87 4.46 -11.24 -7.73
CA PRO A 87 4.21 -11.01 -6.31
C PRO A 87 4.31 -9.52 -5.96
N GLY A 88 3.97 -9.19 -4.71
CA GLY A 88 4.21 -7.86 -4.17
C GLY A 88 5.67 -7.44 -4.35
N MET A 89 5.90 -6.13 -4.48
CA MET A 89 7.25 -5.60 -4.55
C MET A 89 7.97 -5.91 -3.22
N PRO A 90 9.18 -6.53 -3.25
CA PRO A 90 9.97 -6.80 -2.05
C PRO A 90 10.50 -5.54 -1.36
#